data_AF-A0A072PTK3-F1
#
_entry.id   AF-A0A072PTK3-F1
#
_cell.length_a   1.000
_cell.length_b   1.000
_cell.length_c   1.000
_cell.angle_alpha   90.00
_cell.angle_beta   90.00
_cell.angle_gamma   90.00
#
_symmetry.space_group_name_H-M   'P 1'
#
loop_
_entity.id
_entity.type
_entity.pdbx_description
1 polymer ?
#
loop_
_entity_poly.entity_id
_entity_poly.type
_entity_poly.pdbx_seq_one_letter_code
_entity_poly.pdbx_strand_id
1 'polypeptide(L)'
;MSGLLGLAYDSSDDEIAPANPISALPKPVKAAPDVSIEVWSLLLVRSLGRSDVDQDSSQLQIALANPSSTTLAYNVTYDNLARPTEGPINPFKSTSGNALKRKNVLTGNAEETTMSEATFKTQHRTFQSLGYTKDPSVNGAFVGDQAAIAKYGGRDVVQLRHSKGDSAAIRAKRQKKGDSSVVDGEGAYLGPWAKYTSDDVAYEQAEAAADQELASDEEWVEEGIVPTPLPAPPKEATGYGEDSTVTETTQFHGASEFDYQGRTYMHVPQDLDIDLHKEPGSQQNYVPKKLIHVYKYHTKPITSLRFIPRSSHLLLSSAADGKIALWDAHHDRALLRTFSGHSKSVTDTDFHPTGRTFLSASYDRQMKLWDTETGKCLSRFTTGKTPHTLRFHPEGNEFIAGMSDKKIVQFDTRNGELTQEYDHHLGPINTLTFVDEGRRFISTSDDKSLRAWEFGIPVPIKFIADPSMYALVRSAPHPSGKYVAFQSADNQIVVYAAGDKFRQNRKKGFRGMNTSGYAIDVAISPDGGIIASGDTGGFVCFWDWKTGKMWHKVQAGGEGSGAVTCVAWHGQETSKVATGGLDGIIRYWD
;
A
#
# COMPACT_ATOMS: atom_id res chain seq x y z
N MET A 1 -39.20 39.20 -8.40
CA MET A 1 -40.24 40.09 -7.86
C MET A 1 -40.30 39.86 -6.35
N SER A 2 -39.27 40.33 -5.64
CA SER A 2 -39.23 41.64 -4.95
C SER A 2 -40.04 41.64 -3.65
N GLY A 3 -39.32 41.56 -2.53
CA GLY A 3 -39.76 41.94 -1.19
C GLY A 3 -38.51 42.10 -0.32
N LEU A 4 -38.05 43.33 -0.09
CA LEU A 4 -38.43 44.26 0.98
C LEU A 4 -37.63 44.04 2.27
N LEU A 5 -36.66 44.94 2.45
CA LEU A 5 -36.19 45.61 3.67
C LEU A 5 -36.08 44.80 4.98
N GLY A 6 -34.82 44.60 5.37
CA GLY A 6 -34.23 45.15 6.60
C GLY A 6 -34.85 44.78 7.94
N LEU A 7 -34.14 43.96 8.72
CA LEU A 7 -34.24 43.97 10.17
C LEU A 7 -32.86 43.86 10.80
N ALA A 8 -32.59 44.86 11.65
CA ALA A 8 -31.47 44.95 12.54
C ALA A 8 -31.63 43.98 13.71
N TYR A 9 -30.46 43.68 14.26
CA TYR A 9 -30.18 42.92 15.47
C TYR A 9 -30.81 43.60 16.70
N ASP A 10 -31.57 42.84 17.49
CA ASP A 10 -31.81 43.17 18.90
C ASP A 10 -31.87 41.89 19.75
N SER A 11 -31.41 42.04 20.99
CA SER A 11 -31.12 41.02 21.97
C SER A 11 -32.03 41.22 23.17
N SER A 12 -32.88 40.26 23.55
CA SER A 12 -33.23 39.94 24.95
C SER A 12 -34.11 38.69 25.06
N ASP A 13 -34.25 38.24 26.31
CA ASP A 13 -35.18 37.27 26.90
C ASP A 13 -34.70 35.81 26.92
N ASP A 14 -34.27 35.25 28.06
CA ASP A 14 -35.04 34.98 29.29
C ASP A 14 -36.40 34.33 29.01
N GLU A 15 -36.45 33.00 29.02
CA GLU A 15 -37.62 32.29 29.56
C GLU A 15 -37.26 30.95 30.21
N ILE A 16 -37.96 30.74 31.32
CA ILE A 16 -37.89 29.69 32.33
C ILE A 16 -38.94 28.62 31.98
N ALA A 17 -38.59 27.33 32.14
CA ALA A 17 -39.39 26.22 32.72
C ALA A 17 -39.11 24.84 32.03
N PRO A 18 -39.44 23.68 32.66
CA PRO A 18 -39.59 23.36 34.08
C PRO A 18 -38.73 22.15 34.55
N ALA A 19 -38.59 22.04 35.87
CA ALA A 19 -37.91 20.97 36.60
C ALA A 19 -38.73 19.67 36.71
N ASN A 20 -38.04 18.51 36.75
CA ASN A 20 -38.32 17.31 37.57
C ASN A 20 -37.31 16.16 37.22
N PRO A 21 -37.01 15.22 38.14
CA PRO A 21 -36.67 15.37 39.55
C PRO A 21 -35.28 14.76 39.88
N ILE A 22 -34.78 15.19 41.04
CA ILE A 22 -33.51 14.83 41.68
C ILE A 22 -33.43 13.31 41.93
N SER A 23 -32.33 12.66 41.51
CA SER A 23 -31.94 11.34 42.01
C SER A 23 -30.54 11.36 42.62
N ALA A 24 -30.52 10.96 43.89
CA ALA A 24 -29.43 10.42 44.70
C ALA A 24 -28.14 11.26 44.88
N LEU A 25 -28.06 11.90 46.06
CA LEU A 25 -26.83 12.30 46.74
C LEU A 25 -25.80 11.16 46.79
N PRO A 26 -24.51 11.40 46.51
CA PRO A 26 -23.45 10.44 46.79
C PRO A 26 -23.27 10.29 48.31
N LYS A 27 -23.27 9.04 48.78
CA LYS A 27 -23.14 8.65 50.19
C LYS A 27 -21.82 9.19 50.79
N PRO A 28 -21.82 9.67 52.05
CA PRO A 28 -20.59 10.03 52.73
C PRO A 28 -19.71 8.80 52.93
N VAL A 29 -18.46 8.88 52.51
CA VAL A 29 -17.43 7.87 52.79
C VAL A 29 -17.30 7.76 54.31
N LYS A 30 -17.54 6.56 54.84
CA LYS A 30 -17.34 6.26 56.26
C LYS A 30 -15.86 6.51 56.59
N ALA A 31 -15.61 7.46 57.50
CA ALA A 31 -14.37 7.53 58.24
C ALA A 31 -14.13 6.17 58.91
N ALA A 32 -12.89 5.67 58.83
CA ALA A 32 -12.46 4.53 59.61
C ALA A 32 -12.61 4.87 61.12
N PRO A 33 -12.97 3.91 61.97
CA PRO A 33 -13.17 4.16 63.39
C PRO A 33 -11.84 4.39 64.12
N ASP A 34 -11.79 5.42 64.97
CA ASP A 34 -10.79 5.57 66.02
C ASP A 34 -11.01 4.50 67.10
N VAL A 35 -10.08 3.56 67.29
CA VAL A 35 -10.08 2.72 68.51
C VAL A 35 -8.65 2.33 68.95
N SER A 36 -8.28 2.95 70.07
CA SER A 36 -7.51 2.51 71.25
C SER A 36 -6.13 1.86 71.12
N ILE A 37 -5.17 2.61 71.63
CA ILE A 37 -3.96 2.16 72.34
C ILE A 37 -4.41 1.38 73.59
N GLU A 38 -4.05 0.10 73.74
CA GLU A 38 -3.98 -0.51 75.06
C GLU A 38 -2.99 -1.69 75.11
N VAL A 39 -1.86 -1.34 75.73
CA VAL A 39 -0.80 -2.13 76.34
C VAL A 39 -1.33 -3.39 77.04
N TRP A 40 -0.74 -4.55 76.78
CA TRP A 40 -0.80 -5.69 77.71
C TRP A 40 0.60 -6.11 78.14
N SER A 41 0.96 -5.63 79.32
CA SER A 41 2.08 -6.07 80.15
C SER A 41 1.77 -7.40 80.83
N LEU A 42 2.74 -8.31 80.79
CA LEU A 42 3.11 -9.35 81.76
C LEU A 42 2.04 -9.90 82.74
N LEU A 43 1.80 -11.22 82.70
CA LEU A 43 1.98 -12.09 83.88
C LEU A 43 2.09 -13.57 83.52
N LEU A 44 3.11 -14.18 84.12
CA LEU A 44 3.59 -15.55 84.05
C LEU A 44 2.66 -16.53 84.79
N VAL A 45 2.42 -17.72 84.24
CA VAL A 45 2.70 -19.06 84.86
C VAL A 45 1.92 -20.19 84.16
N ARG A 46 2.70 -21.08 83.52
CA ARG A 46 2.54 -22.54 83.30
C ARG A 46 1.19 -23.08 82.79
N SER A 47 1.16 -23.54 81.53
CA SER A 47 1.11 -24.99 81.25
C SER A 47 1.47 -25.30 79.79
N LEU A 48 2.47 -26.19 79.64
CA LEU A 48 2.74 -27.13 78.56
C LEU A 48 2.59 -26.69 77.09
N GLY A 49 3.74 -26.52 76.41
CA GLY A 49 3.88 -26.96 75.02
C GLY A 49 4.51 -25.95 74.04
N ARG A 50 5.81 -26.14 73.80
CA ARG A 50 6.61 -25.70 72.63
C ARG A 50 6.86 -24.18 72.41
N SER A 51 8.13 -23.96 72.06
CA SER A 51 8.90 -22.75 71.77
C SER A 51 8.42 -21.92 70.58
N ASP A 52 8.62 -20.59 70.64
CA ASP A 52 8.96 -19.77 69.47
C ASP A 52 9.80 -18.55 69.88
N VAL A 53 11.05 -18.49 69.40
CA VAL A 53 12.00 -17.36 69.52
C VAL A 53 12.08 -16.57 68.20
N ASP A 54 11.19 -16.83 67.24
CA ASP A 54 11.37 -16.37 65.84
C ASP A 54 10.51 -15.17 65.40
N GLN A 55 9.83 -14.45 66.31
CA GLN A 55 8.84 -13.45 65.88
C GLN A 55 9.36 -12.04 65.52
N ASP A 56 10.62 -11.68 65.73
CA ASP A 56 11.08 -10.28 65.53
C ASP A 56 11.94 -10.00 64.28
N SER A 57 12.26 -11.01 63.47
CA SER A 57 12.98 -10.79 62.20
C SER A 57 12.02 -10.49 61.03
N SER A 58 10.83 -11.08 61.06
CA SER A 58 9.83 -10.96 59.99
C SER A 58 9.16 -9.59 59.97
N GLN A 59 8.84 -9.00 61.12
CA GLN A 59 8.22 -7.66 61.17
C GLN A 59 9.20 -6.55 60.75
N LEU A 60 10.49 -6.67 61.09
CA LEU A 60 11.53 -5.75 60.63
C LEU A 60 11.78 -5.86 59.11
N GLN A 61 11.72 -7.08 58.55
CA GLN A 61 11.78 -7.29 57.11
C GLN A 61 10.55 -6.77 56.37
N ILE A 62 9.37 -6.86 56.99
CA ILE A 62 8.14 -6.28 56.43
C ILE A 62 8.22 -4.75 56.44
N ALA A 63 8.85 -4.12 57.43
CA ALA A 63 8.95 -2.66 57.55
C ALA A 63 9.92 -1.99 56.54
N LEU A 64 10.93 -2.73 56.07
CA LEU A 64 11.90 -2.22 55.09
C LEU A 64 11.37 -2.43 53.67
N ALA A 65 10.71 -1.41 53.13
CA ALA A 65 10.38 -1.34 51.72
C ALA A 65 11.67 -1.53 50.89
N ASN A 66 11.69 -2.56 50.04
CA ASN A 66 12.79 -2.77 49.11
C ASN A 66 12.97 -1.50 48.27
N PRO A 67 14.15 -0.85 48.27
CA PRO A 67 14.34 0.42 47.58
C PRO A 67 14.05 0.31 46.08
N SER A 68 14.18 -0.87 45.46
CA SER A 68 13.93 -1.04 44.02
C SER A 68 12.48 -1.32 43.64
N SER A 69 11.59 -1.58 44.60
CA SER A 69 10.18 -1.88 44.31
C SER A 69 9.39 -0.61 44.03
N THR A 70 8.57 -0.61 42.97
CA THR A 70 7.70 0.50 42.59
C THR A 70 6.28 0.38 43.16
N THR A 71 5.90 -0.81 43.63
CA THR A 71 4.59 -1.08 44.23
C THR A 71 4.75 -1.54 45.67
N LEU A 72 3.86 -1.05 46.55
CA LEU A 72 3.79 -1.42 47.96
C LEU A 72 2.46 -2.13 48.22
N ALA A 73 2.52 -3.27 48.89
CA ALA A 73 1.34 -4.06 49.24
C ALA A 73 0.60 -3.54 50.48
N TYR A 74 1.21 -2.61 51.23
CA TYR A 74 0.65 -2.01 52.43
C TYR A 74 1.06 -0.54 52.54
N ASN A 75 0.30 0.24 53.31
CA ASN A 75 0.57 1.66 53.50
C ASN A 75 1.69 1.85 54.53
N VAL A 76 2.82 2.39 54.08
CA VAL A 76 4.02 2.64 54.90
C VAL A 76 3.96 4.06 55.49
N THR A 77 4.49 4.26 56.69
CA THR A 77 4.65 5.61 57.27
C THR A 77 5.70 6.42 56.51
N TYR A 78 5.56 7.75 56.50
CA TYR A 78 6.51 8.65 55.83
C TYR A 78 7.96 8.40 56.26
N ASP A 79 8.20 8.26 57.56
CA ASP A 79 9.52 8.01 58.13
C ASP A 79 10.15 6.69 57.71
N ASN A 80 9.35 5.72 57.24
CA ASN A 80 9.86 4.45 56.73
C ASN A 80 10.04 4.47 55.21
N LEU A 81 9.20 5.22 54.48
CA LEU A 81 9.28 5.36 53.03
C LEU A 81 10.39 6.33 52.57
N ALA A 82 10.59 7.44 53.30
CA ALA A 82 11.54 8.49 52.95
C ALA A 82 12.96 8.25 53.49
N ARG A 83 13.22 7.10 54.13
CA ARG A 83 14.55 6.75 54.64
C ARG A 83 15.57 6.72 53.50
N PRO A 84 16.72 7.41 53.63
CA PRO A 84 17.76 7.34 52.63
C PRO A 84 18.37 5.94 52.60
N THR A 85 18.80 5.50 51.43
CA THR A 85 19.55 4.26 51.28
C THR A 85 20.92 4.42 51.94
N GLU A 86 21.22 3.58 52.94
CA GLU A 86 22.49 3.61 53.65
C GLU A 86 23.62 2.96 52.82
N GLY A 87 24.85 3.46 53.01
CA GLY A 87 26.06 2.97 52.35
C GLY A 87 26.71 3.97 51.38
N PRO A 88 27.96 3.70 50.94
CA PRO A 88 28.67 4.58 50.01
C PRO A 88 28.03 4.55 48.62
N ILE A 89 27.95 5.70 47.97
CA ILE A 89 27.49 5.80 46.57
C ILE A 89 28.50 5.08 45.68
N ASN A 90 28.01 4.18 44.83
CA ASN A 90 28.86 3.42 43.92
C ASN A 90 29.58 4.37 42.94
N PRO A 91 30.92 4.47 42.98
CA PRO A 91 31.70 5.41 42.15
C PRO A 91 31.81 4.99 40.68
N PHE A 92 31.43 3.75 40.33
CA PHE A 92 31.48 3.22 38.96
C PHE A 92 30.21 3.50 38.15
N LYS A 93 29.19 4.14 38.74
CA LYS A 93 28.06 4.67 37.97
C LYS A 93 28.45 6.04 37.42
N SER A 94 28.59 6.14 36.09
CA SER A 94 29.09 7.35 35.41
C SER A 94 28.31 8.60 35.83
N THR A 95 29.01 9.57 36.41
CA THR A 95 28.50 10.93 36.71
C THR A 95 28.27 11.76 35.44
N SER A 96 28.68 11.24 34.28
CA SER A 96 28.64 11.91 32.99
C SER A 96 27.27 11.78 32.32
N GLY A 97 26.42 12.81 32.50
CA GLY A 97 25.46 13.24 31.48
C GLY A 97 24.12 12.52 31.37
N ASN A 98 23.82 11.51 32.19
CA ASN A 98 22.49 10.88 32.15
C ASN A 98 22.12 10.13 33.45
N ALA A 99 22.61 10.63 34.59
CA ALA A 99 22.49 10.00 35.90
C ALA A 99 21.24 10.44 36.68
N LEU A 100 20.06 10.42 36.06
CA LEU A 100 18.83 10.32 36.83
C LEU A 100 18.85 8.99 37.57
N LYS A 101 18.80 9.03 38.91
CA LYS A 101 19.02 7.88 39.82
C LYS A 101 18.15 6.66 39.49
N ARG A 102 17.04 6.86 38.77
CA ARG A 102 16.14 5.82 38.26
C ARG A 102 15.62 6.26 36.89
N LYS A 103 15.63 5.34 35.93
CA LYS A 103 15.09 5.52 34.58
C LYS A 103 14.10 4.41 34.27
N ASN A 104 12.90 4.77 33.82
CA ASN A 104 11.93 3.84 33.27
C ASN A 104 12.17 3.60 31.77
N VAL A 105 12.71 4.60 31.06
CA VAL A 105 13.06 4.56 29.64
C VAL A 105 14.53 4.94 29.47
N LEU A 106 15.20 4.47 28.41
CA LEU A 106 16.63 4.70 28.17
C LEU A 106 17.07 6.18 28.32
N THR A 107 16.20 7.10 27.91
CA THR A 107 16.42 8.55 27.93
C THR A 107 16.02 9.24 29.24
N GLY A 108 15.21 8.62 30.11
CA GLY A 108 14.70 9.26 31.33
C GLY A 108 13.55 8.52 32.02
N ASN A 109 12.79 9.21 32.88
CA ASN A 109 11.54 8.69 33.44
C ASN A 109 10.36 9.21 32.63
N ALA A 110 9.53 8.28 32.17
CA ALA A 110 8.21 8.58 31.62
C ALA A 110 7.17 7.93 32.52
N GLU A 111 6.27 8.75 33.06
CA GLU A 111 5.14 8.33 33.89
C GLU A 111 3.86 8.98 33.36
N GLU A 112 2.73 8.31 33.57
CA GLU A 112 1.44 8.83 33.17
C GLU A 112 0.99 9.91 34.15
N THR A 113 0.86 11.15 33.67
CA THR A 113 0.40 12.29 34.46
C THR A 113 -0.96 12.76 33.98
N THR A 114 -1.86 13.09 34.91
CA THR A 114 -3.16 13.69 34.58
C THR A 114 -3.10 15.20 34.76
N MET A 115 -3.10 15.94 33.64
CA MET A 115 -3.18 17.40 33.65
C MET A 115 -4.34 17.89 32.77
N SER A 116 -4.92 19.03 33.12
CA SER A 116 -5.97 19.63 32.29
C SER A 116 -5.39 20.10 30.96
N GLU A 117 -6.02 19.71 29.85
CA GLU A 117 -5.57 20.09 28.50
C GLU A 117 -5.46 21.61 28.32
N ALA A 118 -6.40 22.37 28.92
CA ALA A 118 -6.38 23.82 28.90
C ALA A 118 -5.13 24.39 29.60
N THR A 119 -4.75 23.81 30.73
CA THR A 119 -3.55 24.22 31.47
C THR A 119 -2.27 23.90 30.71
N PHE A 120 -2.17 22.69 30.12
CA PHE A 120 -1.03 22.30 29.30
C PHE A 120 -0.84 23.21 28.09
N LYS A 121 -1.90 23.42 27.29
CA LYS A 121 -1.84 24.26 26.09
C LYS A 121 -1.50 25.70 26.41
N THR A 122 -2.01 26.22 27.53
CA THR A 122 -1.71 27.58 27.99
C THR A 122 -0.24 27.72 28.36
N GLN A 123 0.30 26.79 29.15
CA GLN A 123 1.72 26.77 29.54
C GLN A 123 2.64 26.58 28.33
N HIS A 124 2.33 25.63 27.45
CA HIS A 124 3.11 25.36 26.23
C HIS A 124 3.16 26.58 25.29
N ARG A 125 2.02 27.24 25.05
CA ARG A 125 1.98 28.47 24.24
C ARG A 125 2.72 29.62 24.91
N THR A 126 2.63 29.73 26.23
CA THR A 126 3.36 30.75 27.00
C THR A 126 4.88 30.58 26.86
N PHE A 127 5.37 29.34 26.91
CA PHE A 127 6.77 29.06 26.64
C PHE A 127 7.17 29.42 25.21
N GLN A 128 6.38 29.03 24.20
CA GLN A 128 6.70 29.32 22.80
C GLN A 128 6.71 30.82 22.47
N SER A 129 5.79 31.61 23.04
CA SER A 129 5.68 33.03 22.71
C SER A 129 6.50 33.96 23.60
N LEU A 130 6.65 33.62 24.89
CA LEU A 130 7.31 34.47 25.89
C LEU A 130 8.63 33.90 26.41
N GLY A 131 8.97 32.65 26.08
CA GLY A 131 10.22 32.00 26.49
C GLY A 131 10.25 31.51 27.95
N TYR A 132 9.13 31.56 28.68
CA TYR A 132 9.02 31.02 30.03
C TYR A 132 7.66 30.35 30.29
N THR A 133 7.63 29.46 31.29
CA THR A 133 6.39 28.84 31.79
C THR A 133 6.54 28.42 33.24
N LYS A 134 5.45 28.00 33.89
CA LYS A 134 5.49 27.39 35.22
C LYS A 134 6.05 25.96 35.12
N ASP A 135 6.90 25.60 36.06
CA ASP A 135 7.45 24.25 36.16
C ASP A 135 6.33 23.25 36.50
N PRO A 136 6.09 22.21 35.68
CA PRO A 136 5.13 21.17 36.01
C PRO A 136 5.63 20.25 37.14
N SER A 137 6.94 20.24 37.45
CA SER A 137 7.55 19.35 38.45
C SER A 137 7.61 19.96 39.85
N VAL A 138 7.71 21.29 39.96
CA VAL A 138 7.82 22.01 41.23
C VAL A 138 6.73 23.06 41.33
N ASN A 139 5.89 22.94 42.36
CA ASN A 139 4.83 23.90 42.61
C ASN A 139 5.40 25.32 42.83
N GLY A 140 5.01 26.25 41.96
CA GLY A 140 5.31 27.68 42.10
C GLY A 140 6.64 28.15 41.48
N ALA A 141 7.43 27.25 40.90
CA ALA A 141 8.64 27.62 40.17
C ALA A 141 8.34 28.00 38.71
N PHE A 142 9.17 28.86 38.11
CA PHE A 142 9.14 29.17 36.68
C PHE A 142 10.42 28.65 36.01
N VAL A 143 10.28 28.19 34.77
CA VAL A 143 11.36 27.66 33.94
C VAL A 143 11.42 28.44 32.62
N GLY A 144 12.63 28.74 32.16
CA GLY A 144 12.89 29.49 30.93
C GLY A 144 13.63 30.80 31.19
N ASP A 145 13.39 31.79 30.35
CA ASP A 145 14.06 33.09 30.42
C ASP A 145 13.61 33.91 31.65
N GLN A 146 14.55 34.10 32.58
CA GLN A 146 14.33 34.84 33.83
C GLN A 146 14.07 36.33 33.58
N ALA A 147 14.63 36.92 32.52
CA ALA A 147 14.42 38.33 32.19
C ALA A 147 12.98 38.57 31.69
N ALA A 148 12.46 37.65 30.88
CA ALA A 148 11.08 37.68 30.41
C ALA A 148 10.07 37.52 31.55
N ILE A 149 10.34 36.64 32.53
CA ILE A 149 9.50 36.47 33.72
C ILE A 149 9.37 37.79 34.50
N ALA A 150 10.50 38.49 34.71
CA ALA A 150 10.51 39.78 35.40
C ALA A 150 9.75 40.87 34.62
N LYS A 151 9.87 40.87 33.28
CA LYS A 151 9.22 41.85 32.40
C LYS A 151 7.69 41.69 32.35
N TYR A 152 7.21 40.46 32.29
CA TYR A 152 5.78 40.14 32.14
C TYR A 152 5.10 39.76 33.46
N GLY A 153 5.84 39.73 34.57
CA GLY A 153 5.33 39.45 35.90
C GLY A 153 4.78 38.03 36.07
N GLY A 154 5.33 37.06 35.32
CA GLY A 154 4.90 35.65 35.39
C GLY A 154 3.48 35.37 34.89
N ARG A 155 2.90 36.24 34.07
CA ARG A 155 1.55 36.07 33.49
C ARG A 155 1.56 35.12 32.30
N ASP A 156 0.48 34.38 32.12
CA ASP A 156 0.31 33.46 30.99
C ASP A 156 -0.21 34.21 29.74
N VAL A 157 -0.09 33.63 28.55
CA VAL A 157 -0.54 34.25 27.27
C VAL A 157 -2.00 34.65 27.28
N VAL A 158 -2.85 33.89 27.98
CA VAL A 158 -4.29 34.20 28.10
C VAL A 158 -4.53 35.41 29.00
N GLN A 159 -3.68 35.61 30.01
CA GLN A 159 -3.76 36.75 30.94
C GLN A 159 -3.08 37.99 30.38
N LEU A 160 -2.16 37.82 29.42
CA LEU A 160 -1.47 38.91 28.76
C LEU A 160 -2.41 39.66 27.82
N ARG A 161 -2.84 40.85 28.25
CA ARG A 161 -3.55 41.80 27.40
C ARG A 161 -2.61 42.91 27.00
N HIS A 162 -2.48 43.14 25.69
CA HIS A 162 -1.76 44.29 25.16
C HIS A 162 -2.38 45.58 25.68
N SER A 163 -1.56 46.59 25.97
CA SER A 163 -2.09 47.89 26.34
C SER A 163 -2.87 48.50 25.16
N LYS A 164 -3.81 49.41 25.46
CA LYS A 164 -4.55 50.13 24.41
C LYS A 164 -3.58 50.90 23.47
N GLY A 165 -2.44 51.37 24.00
CA GLY A 165 -1.39 52.01 23.23
C GLY A 165 -0.67 51.05 22.28
N ASP A 166 -0.25 49.88 22.76
CA ASP A 166 0.46 48.89 21.93
C ASP A 166 -0.43 48.34 20.83
N SER A 167 -1.69 48.05 21.14
CA SER A 167 -2.68 47.61 20.14
C SER A 167 -3.02 48.70 19.13
N ALA A 168 -2.94 49.99 19.50
CA ALA A 168 -3.10 51.10 18.56
C ALA A 168 -1.86 51.24 17.66
N ALA A 169 -0.65 51.07 18.21
CA ALA A 169 0.59 51.09 17.45
C ALA A 169 0.69 49.94 16.44
N ILE A 170 0.26 48.73 16.82
CA ILE A 170 0.20 47.58 15.90
C ILE A 170 -0.86 47.84 14.82
N ARG A 171 -2.06 48.30 15.18
CA ARG A 171 -3.12 48.60 14.21
C ARG A 171 -2.75 49.74 13.25
N ALA A 172 -1.98 50.73 13.70
CA ALA A 172 -1.50 51.83 12.85
C ALA A 172 -0.55 51.35 11.75
N LYS A 173 0.19 50.26 11.98
CA LYS A 173 1.06 49.62 10.99
C LYS A 173 0.32 48.71 10.03
N ARG A 174 -0.99 48.46 10.23
CA ARG A 174 -1.77 47.56 9.38
C ARG A 174 -2.43 48.35 8.27
N GLN A 175 -2.42 47.81 7.06
CA GLN A 175 -3.19 48.36 5.94
C GLN A 175 -4.68 48.42 6.28
N LYS A 176 -5.40 49.35 5.65
CA LYS A 176 -6.85 49.49 5.85
C LYS A 176 -7.57 48.25 5.31
N LYS A 177 -8.69 47.90 5.93
CA LYS A 177 -9.49 46.71 5.61
C LYS A 177 -10.08 46.71 4.18
N GLY A 178 -10.21 47.88 3.56
CA GLY A 178 -10.89 48.06 2.27
C GLY A 178 -12.40 47.89 2.37
N ASP A 179 -13.12 48.18 1.28
CA ASP A 179 -14.57 47.98 1.17
C ASP A 179 -14.87 46.71 0.36
N SER A 180 -15.76 45.86 0.86
CA SER A 180 -16.15 44.57 0.27
C SER A 180 -16.81 44.67 -1.11
N SER A 181 -17.22 45.87 -1.52
CA SER A 181 -17.79 46.12 -2.85
C SER A 181 -16.73 46.28 -3.95
N VAL A 182 -15.47 46.52 -3.57
CA VAL A 182 -14.36 46.76 -4.49
C VAL A 182 -13.52 45.48 -4.59
N VAL A 183 -13.55 44.86 -5.78
CA VAL A 183 -12.88 43.57 -6.05
C VAL A 183 -11.38 43.74 -6.25
N ASP A 184 -10.96 44.67 -7.11
CA ASP A 184 -9.53 44.90 -7.43
C ASP A 184 -9.23 46.41 -7.54
N GLY A 185 -8.02 46.81 -7.14
CA GLY A 185 -7.51 48.19 -7.23
C GLY A 185 -7.35 48.92 -5.89
N GLU A 186 -7.19 50.24 -5.94
CA GLU A 186 -6.99 51.08 -4.76
C GLU A 186 -8.27 51.09 -3.89
N GLY A 187 -8.19 50.51 -2.68
CA GLY A 187 -9.34 50.36 -1.78
C GLY A 187 -10.02 48.98 -1.83
N ALA A 188 -9.46 48.01 -2.57
CA ALA A 188 -9.94 46.63 -2.60
C ALA A 188 -10.03 46.00 -1.21
N TYR A 189 -11.00 45.09 -1.04
CA TYR A 189 -11.25 44.44 0.24
C TYR A 189 -10.15 43.44 0.60
N LEU A 190 -9.34 43.79 1.58
CA LEU A 190 -8.32 42.92 2.16
C LEU A 190 -8.83 42.22 3.43
N GLY A 191 -9.82 42.79 4.14
CA GLY A 191 -10.43 42.12 5.28
C GLY A 191 -9.43 41.76 6.40
N PRO A 192 -9.52 40.55 6.98
CA PRO A 192 -8.50 39.99 7.87
C PRO A 192 -7.11 39.81 7.23
N TRP A 193 -7.02 39.78 5.90
CA TRP A 193 -5.78 39.57 5.15
C TRP A 193 -4.99 40.85 4.85
N ALA A 194 -5.44 42.02 5.36
CA ALA A 194 -4.68 43.27 5.25
C ALA A 194 -3.29 43.14 5.92
N LYS A 195 -2.24 43.37 5.13
CA LYS A 195 -0.82 43.22 5.50
C LYS A 195 -0.35 44.36 6.41
N TYR A 196 0.82 44.21 7.03
CA TYR A 196 1.48 45.28 7.78
C TYR A 196 2.48 46.02 6.88
N THR A 197 2.48 47.35 6.91
CA THR A 197 3.32 48.20 6.03
C THR A 197 4.82 48.06 6.28
N SER A 198 5.25 47.52 7.41
CA SER A 198 6.66 47.22 7.66
C SER A 198 7.17 45.99 6.89
N ASP A 199 6.26 45.07 6.52
CA ASP A 199 6.64 43.84 5.83
C ASP A 199 6.97 44.10 4.36
N ASP A 200 6.36 45.11 3.72
CA ASP A 200 6.65 45.48 2.33
C ASP A 200 8.10 45.99 2.16
N VAL A 201 8.61 46.79 3.09
CA VAL A 201 9.98 47.36 2.99
C VAL A 201 11.04 46.30 3.29
N ALA A 202 10.78 45.38 4.22
CA ALA A 202 11.75 44.33 4.58
C ALA A 202 11.83 43.22 3.53
N TYR A 203 10.71 42.88 2.87
CA TYR A 203 10.71 41.89 1.78
C TYR A 203 11.30 42.47 0.49
N GLU A 204 10.93 43.69 0.11
CA GLU A 204 11.48 44.33 -1.10
C GLU A 204 12.97 44.68 -0.96
N GLN A 205 13.43 45.09 0.24
CA GLN A 205 14.88 45.28 0.47
C GLN A 205 15.64 43.96 0.56
N ALA A 206 15.04 42.88 1.08
CA ALA A 206 15.68 41.57 1.12
C ALA A 206 15.75 40.91 -0.26
N GLU A 207 14.71 41.02 -1.10
CA GLU A 207 14.73 40.56 -2.49
C GLU A 207 15.67 41.41 -3.36
N ALA A 208 15.65 42.74 -3.21
CA ALA A 208 16.55 43.62 -3.96
C ALA A 208 18.03 43.51 -3.53
N ALA A 209 18.30 43.26 -2.24
CA ALA A 209 19.66 43.00 -1.76
C ALA A 209 20.14 41.58 -2.12
N ALA A 210 19.25 40.58 -2.08
CA ALA A 210 19.56 39.22 -2.52
C ALA A 210 19.83 39.15 -4.03
N ASP A 211 19.12 39.92 -4.85
CA ASP A 211 19.36 40.00 -6.31
C ASP A 211 20.63 40.83 -6.66
N GLN A 212 21.04 41.78 -5.81
CA GLN A 212 22.26 42.58 -6.02
C GLN A 212 23.55 41.89 -5.56
N GLU A 213 23.53 41.14 -4.45
CA GLU A 213 24.73 40.44 -3.94
C GLU A 213 25.02 39.12 -4.68
N LEU A 214 24.04 38.52 -5.38
CA LEU A 214 24.25 37.27 -6.15
C LEU A 214 24.91 37.49 -7.52
N ALA A 215 24.98 38.73 -8.00
CA ALA A 215 25.50 39.05 -9.34
C ALA A 215 27.00 39.39 -9.36
N SER A 216 27.64 39.63 -8.21
CA SER A 216 29.05 40.07 -8.15
C SER A 216 30.07 39.01 -7.75
N ASP A 217 29.65 37.86 -7.20
CA ASP A 217 30.54 36.90 -6.53
C ASP A 217 30.59 35.53 -7.25
N GLU A 218 30.85 35.52 -8.57
CA GLU A 218 31.13 34.28 -9.33
C GLU A 218 32.62 33.90 -9.39
N GLU A 219 33.54 34.65 -8.77
CA GLU A 219 34.94 34.24 -8.62
C GLU A 219 35.38 34.41 -7.16
N TRP A 220 36.08 33.39 -6.63
CA TRP A 220 36.58 33.20 -5.25
C TRP A 220 35.78 32.24 -4.36
N VAL A 221 36.08 30.96 -4.53
CA VAL A 221 35.93 29.93 -3.49
C VAL A 221 37.25 29.84 -2.71
N GLU A 222 37.24 30.09 -1.40
CA GLU A 222 37.75 29.12 -0.40
C GLU A 222 37.53 29.55 1.08
N GLU A 223 36.98 28.57 1.82
CA GLU A 223 37.16 28.24 3.25
C GLU A 223 36.63 29.15 4.37
N GLY A 224 35.48 28.74 4.94
CA GLY A 224 34.96 29.25 6.22
C GLY A 224 33.65 28.57 6.68
N ILE A 225 33.78 27.33 7.15
CA ILE A 225 32.80 26.45 7.84
C ILE A 225 31.45 27.10 8.25
N VAL A 226 30.51 27.08 7.32
CA VAL A 226 29.06 26.98 7.58
C VAL A 226 28.71 25.50 7.38
N PRO A 227 27.83 24.87 8.19
CA PRO A 227 27.36 23.53 7.87
C PRO A 227 26.74 23.60 6.48
N THR A 228 27.43 23.05 5.50
CA THR A 228 27.02 23.08 4.10
C THR A 228 25.56 22.62 4.06
N PRO A 229 24.62 23.40 3.51
CA PRO A 229 23.42 22.78 3.01
C PRO A 229 23.96 21.84 1.94
N LEU A 230 23.98 20.54 2.26
CA LEU A 230 24.22 19.52 1.25
C LEU A 230 23.41 19.98 0.05
N PRO A 231 24.00 20.03 -1.17
CA PRO A 231 23.19 20.15 -2.37
C PRO A 231 22.02 19.21 -2.13
N ALA A 232 20.77 19.69 -2.28
CA ALA A 232 19.63 18.77 -2.28
C ALA A 232 20.13 17.62 -3.15
N PRO A 233 20.35 16.42 -2.57
CA PRO A 233 21.14 15.38 -3.21
C PRO A 233 20.63 15.36 -4.63
N PRO A 234 21.51 15.47 -5.67
CA PRO A 234 21.03 15.55 -7.05
C PRO A 234 19.90 14.56 -7.14
N LYS A 235 18.75 14.91 -7.72
CA LYS A 235 17.51 14.11 -7.59
C LYS A 235 17.70 12.61 -7.93
N GLU A 236 18.86 12.23 -8.43
CA GLU A 236 19.55 10.94 -8.49
C GLU A 236 19.84 10.20 -7.15
N ALA A 237 19.99 10.87 -5.99
CA ALA A 237 20.30 10.24 -4.70
C ALA A 237 19.10 10.16 -3.73
N THR A 238 17.95 10.73 -4.09
CA THR A 238 16.65 10.48 -3.42
C THR A 238 15.50 10.12 -4.36
N GLY A 239 15.63 10.44 -5.65
CA GLY A 239 14.92 9.71 -6.68
C GLY A 239 15.65 8.40 -6.87
N TYR A 240 14.92 7.29 -6.80
CA TYR A 240 15.32 6.10 -7.52
C TYR A 240 15.52 6.56 -8.98
N GLY A 241 16.77 6.80 -9.39
CA GLY A 241 17.10 6.85 -10.79
C GLY A 241 16.51 5.59 -11.41
N GLU A 242 15.54 5.75 -12.30
CA GLU A 242 15.15 4.65 -13.16
C GLU A 242 16.38 4.42 -14.04
N ASP A 243 17.31 3.59 -13.55
CA ASP A 243 18.40 3.01 -14.32
C ASP A 243 17.77 2.21 -15.45
N SER A 244 17.34 2.92 -16.48
CA SER A 244 16.91 2.37 -17.78
C SER A 244 18.07 1.69 -18.50
N THR A 245 19.26 1.73 -17.91
CA THR A 245 20.51 1.06 -18.27
C THR A 245 20.64 -0.34 -17.66
N VAL A 246 19.55 -0.98 -17.20
CA VAL A 246 19.55 -2.43 -16.96
C VAL A 246 19.81 -3.13 -18.30
N THR A 247 21.04 -3.61 -18.48
CA THR A 247 21.43 -4.45 -19.62
C THR A 247 20.53 -5.68 -19.64
N GLU A 248 19.65 -5.78 -20.63
CA GLU A 248 18.89 -7.01 -20.82
C GLU A 248 19.88 -8.14 -21.09
N THR A 249 19.76 -9.18 -20.27
CA THR A 249 20.57 -10.38 -20.39
C THR A 249 19.63 -11.52 -20.71
N THR A 250 20.08 -12.37 -21.63
CA THR A 250 19.43 -13.63 -21.89
C THR A 250 20.42 -14.74 -21.75
N GLN A 251 19.96 -15.85 -21.20
CA GLN A 251 20.75 -17.06 -21.06
C GLN A 251 19.96 -18.20 -21.69
N PHE A 252 20.56 -18.81 -22.70
CA PHE A 252 20.11 -20.08 -23.26
C PHE A 252 20.67 -21.22 -22.41
N HIS A 253 19.81 -22.16 -22.03
CA HIS A 253 20.14 -23.28 -21.12
C HIS A 253 20.16 -24.63 -21.84
N GLY A 254 19.78 -24.68 -23.12
CA GLY A 254 19.87 -25.90 -23.93
C GLY A 254 21.30 -26.24 -24.35
N ALA A 255 21.51 -27.47 -24.82
CA ALA A 255 22.82 -27.94 -25.29
C ALA A 255 23.28 -27.24 -26.57
N SER A 256 22.35 -26.96 -27.49
CA SER A 256 22.59 -26.21 -28.73
C SER A 256 21.37 -25.36 -29.09
N GLU A 257 21.60 -24.15 -29.59
CA GLU A 257 20.51 -23.26 -30.03
C GLU A 257 19.87 -23.72 -31.34
N PHE A 258 20.65 -24.43 -32.13
CA PHE A 258 20.24 -24.98 -33.42
C PHE A 258 20.23 -26.52 -33.34
N ASP A 259 19.25 -27.11 -34.01
CA ASP A 259 19.22 -28.54 -34.28
C ASP A 259 20.20 -28.92 -35.41
N TYR A 260 20.23 -30.20 -35.76
CA TYR A 260 21.08 -30.72 -36.85
C TYR A 260 20.74 -30.17 -38.24
N GLN A 261 19.57 -29.53 -38.40
CA GLN A 261 19.13 -28.88 -39.64
C GLN A 261 19.28 -27.36 -39.62
N GLY A 262 19.87 -26.79 -38.56
CA GLY A 262 20.01 -25.34 -38.40
C GLY A 262 18.71 -24.63 -38.00
N ARG A 263 17.70 -25.35 -37.50
CA ARG A 263 16.43 -24.80 -37.01
C ARG A 263 16.54 -24.52 -35.51
N THR A 264 15.88 -23.46 -35.06
CA THR A 264 15.79 -23.11 -33.64
C THR A 264 14.68 -23.90 -32.95
N TYR A 265 14.64 -23.86 -31.62
CA TYR A 265 13.59 -24.48 -30.81
C TYR A 265 12.17 -23.93 -31.05
N MET A 266 12.02 -22.87 -31.84
CA MET A 266 10.72 -22.33 -32.26
C MET A 266 10.07 -23.13 -33.39
N HIS A 267 10.85 -23.99 -34.06
CA HIS A 267 10.32 -24.88 -35.07
C HIS A 267 9.39 -25.91 -34.41
N VAL A 268 8.17 -26.00 -34.93
CA VAL A 268 7.17 -26.93 -34.41
C VAL A 268 7.67 -28.37 -34.54
N PRO A 269 7.77 -29.12 -33.44
CA PRO A 269 8.15 -30.53 -33.47
C PRO A 269 7.25 -31.35 -34.39
N GLN A 270 7.84 -32.19 -35.24
CA GLN A 270 7.13 -33.10 -36.16
C GLN A 270 7.39 -34.58 -35.83
N ASP A 271 8.25 -34.83 -34.85
CA ASP A 271 8.62 -36.15 -34.33
C ASP A 271 7.65 -36.68 -33.28
N LEU A 272 6.71 -35.85 -32.84
CA LEU A 272 5.64 -36.25 -31.93
C LEU A 272 4.57 -37.05 -32.68
N ASP A 273 3.98 -38.04 -32.00
CA ASP A 273 2.84 -38.82 -32.50
C ASP A 273 1.55 -37.97 -32.69
N ILE A 274 1.61 -36.66 -32.40
CA ILE A 274 0.52 -35.71 -32.47
C ILE A 274 0.88 -34.60 -33.45
N ASP A 275 -0.04 -34.31 -34.36
CA ASP A 275 0.09 -33.20 -35.29
C ASP A 275 -0.30 -31.86 -34.62
N LEU A 276 0.71 -31.03 -34.37
CA LEU A 276 0.59 -29.71 -33.74
C LEU A 276 0.16 -28.60 -34.71
N HIS A 277 -0.02 -28.90 -36.00
CA HIS A 277 -0.49 -27.92 -36.99
C HIS A 277 -2.01 -27.88 -37.17
N LYS A 278 -2.75 -28.77 -36.48
CA LYS A 278 -4.21 -28.82 -36.51
C LYS A 278 -4.84 -27.53 -35.98
N GLU A 279 -6.08 -27.29 -36.34
CA GLU A 279 -6.84 -26.21 -35.72
C GLU A 279 -7.11 -26.55 -34.24
N PRO A 280 -6.79 -25.64 -33.30
CA PRO A 280 -7.10 -25.81 -31.89
C PRO A 280 -8.58 -26.14 -31.67
N GLY A 281 -8.88 -27.12 -30.82
CA GLY A 281 -10.26 -27.51 -30.50
C GLY A 281 -10.92 -28.50 -31.47
N SER A 282 -10.16 -29.06 -32.42
CA SER A 282 -10.65 -30.14 -33.30
C SER A 282 -10.97 -31.45 -32.55
N GLN A 283 -10.37 -31.65 -31.37
CA GLN A 283 -10.56 -32.82 -30.52
C GLN A 283 -11.25 -32.44 -29.22
N GLN A 284 -11.99 -33.37 -28.64
CA GLN A 284 -12.63 -33.19 -27.34
C GLN A 284 -11.57 -33.18 -26.22
N ASN A 285 -11.65 -32.18 -25.34
CA ASN A 285 -10.76 -32.07 -24.19
C ASN A 285 -11.26 -32.87 -22.97
N TYR A 286 -10.33 -33.29 -22.12
CA TYR A 286 -10.59 -34.04 -20.90
C TYR A 286 -9.93 -33.36 -19.70
N VAL A 287 -10.46 -33.63 -18.50
CA VAL A 287 -9.86 -33.11 -17.26
C VAL A 287 -8.63 -33.96 -16.89
N PRO A 288 -7.47 -33.34 -16.64
CA PRO A 288 -6.27 -34.08 -16.26
C PRO A 288 -6.40 -34.73 -14.88
N LYS A 289 -5.66 -35.82 -14.67
CA LYS A 289 -5.68 -36.59 -13.42
C LYS A 289 -4.32 -36.77 -12.77
N LYS A 290 -3.25 -36.71 -13.56
CA LYS A 290 -1.89 -37.00 -13.12
C LYS A 290 -0.99 -35.80 -13.34
N LEU A 291 -0.08 -35.59 -12.40
CA LEU A 291 1.03 -34.67 -12.57
C LEU A 291 2.13 -35.39 -13.38
N ILE A 292 2.46 -34.89 -14.57
CA ILE A 292 3.56 -35.44 -15.38
C ILE A 292 4.87 -34.81 -14.97
N HIS A 293 4.92 -33.48 -14.88
CA HIS A 293 6.18 -32.76 -14.75
C HIS A 293 6.06 -31.52 -13.86
N VAL A 294 7.19 -31.12 -13.30
CA VAL A 294 7.32 -29.97 -12.41
C VAL A 294 8.51 -29.12 -12.85
N TYR A 295 8.23 -27.94 -13.38
CA TYR A 295 9.28 -26.99 -13.76
C TYR A 295 9.67 -26.16 -12.54
N LYS A 296 10.96 -26.20 -12.19
CA LYS A 296 11.55 -25.48 -11.05
C LYS A 296 12.67 -24.57 -11.55
N TYR A 297 12.45 -23.27 -11.47
CA TYR A 297 13.46 -22.25 -11.78
C TYR A 297 13.17 -20.93 -11.05
N HIS A 298 11.92 -20.48 -11.09
CA HIS A 298 11.50 -19.26 -10.43
C HIS A 298 11.58 -19.38 -8.92
N THR A 299 12.04 -18.30 -8.27
CA THR A 299 12.15 -18.23 -6.80
C THR A 299 10.95 -17.53 -6.15
N LYS A 300 10.14 -16.86 -6.96
CA LYS A 300 9.00 -16.03 -6.54
C LYS A 300 7.73 -16.49 -7.26
N PRO A 301 6.53 -16.02 -6.84
CA PRO A 301 5.26 -16.36 -7.47
C PRO A 301 5.25 -16.20 -8.99
N ILE A 302 4.61 -17.15 -9.67
CA ILE A 302 4.34 -17.05 -11.11
C ILE A 302 3.14 -16.14 -11.31
N THR A 303 3.28 -15.15 -12.18
CA THR A 303 2.27 -14.12 -12.45
C THR A 303 1.49 -14.40 -13.73
N SER A 304 2.14 -14.90 -14.78
CA SER A 304 1.48 -15.33 -16.02
C SER A 304 2.07 -16.62 -16.59
N LEU A 305 1.19 -17.41 -17.23
CA LEU A 305 1.56 -18.57 -18.04
C LEU A 305 0.89 -18.47 -19.40
N ARG A 306 1.66 -18.62 -20.48
CA ARG A 306 1.15 -18.61 -21.84
C ARG A 306 1.84 -19.68 -22.68
N PHE A 307 1.07 -20.49 -23.39
CA PHE A 307 1.62 -21.30 -24.46
C PHE A 307 1.86 -20.46 -25.69
N ILE A 308 2.82 -20.87 -26.52
CA ILE A 308 2.99 -20.29 -27.84
C ILE A 308 1.70 -20.49 -28.67
N PRO A 309 1.23 -19.47 -29.39
CA PRO A 309 0.04 -19.60 -30.23
C PRO A 309 0.21 -20.66 -31.32
N ARG A 310 -0.93 -21.19 -31.77
CA ARG A 310 -1.05 -22.23 -32.81
C ARG A 310 -0.55 -23.62 -32.39
N SER A 311 0.74 -23.79 -32.08
CA SER A 311 1.33 -25.12 -31.88
C SER A 311 1.47 -25.55 -30.41
N SER A 312 1.51 -24.61 -29.47
CA SER A 312 1.62 -24.88 -28.02
C SER A 312 2.82 -25.73 -27.55
N HIS A 313 3.81 -25.98 -28.41
CA HIS A 313 5.01 -26.75 -28.07
C HIS A 313 5.92 -26.06 -27.02
N LEU A 314 5.81 -24.74 -26.86
CA LEU A 314 6.56 -23.96 -25.89
C LEU A 314 5.65 -23.31 -24.86
N LEU A 315 6.12 -23.24 -23.63
CA LEU A 315 5.45 -22.59 -22.51
C LEU A 315 6.29 -21.41 -22.00
N LEU A 316 5.71 -20.22 -21.96
CA LEU A 316 6.29 -19.03 -21.36
C LEU A 316 5.75 -18.86 -19.95
N SER A 317 6.66 -18.66 -19.00
CA SER A 317 6.33 -18.29 -17.62
C SER A 317 6.95 -16.96 -17.27
N SER A 318 6.17 -16.12 -16.61
CA SER A 318 6.68 -14.92 -15.96
C SER A 318 6.45 -14.97 -14.47
N ALA A 319 7.37 -14.39 -13.71
CA ALA A 319 7.31 -14.41 -12.27
C ALA A 319 7.64 -13.06 -11.65
N ALA A 320 7.31 -12.96 -10.35
CA ALA A 320 7.55 -11.77 -9.55
C ALA A 320 9.03 -11.52 -9.21
N ASP A 321 9.93 -12.41 -9.64
CA ASP A 321 11.40 -12.25 -9.58
C ASP A 321 11.95 -11.34 -10.68
N GLY A 322 11.10 -10.86 -11.61
CA GLY A 322 11.54 -10.01 -12.73
C GLY A 322 12.10 -10.81 -13.90
N LYS A 323 12.04 -12.15 -13.83
CA LYS A 323 12.53 -13.04 -14.87
C LYS A 323 11.39 -13.68 -15.63
N ILE A 324 11.66 -13.95 -16.90
CA ILE A 324 10.76 -14.70 -17.78
C ILE A 324 11.52 -15.94 -18.23
N ALA A 325 10.87 -17.09 -18.24
CA ALA A 325 11.45 -18.35 -18.65
C ALA A 325 10.62 -19.00 -19.76
N LEU A 326 11.31 -19.62 -20.71
CA LEU A 326 10.72 -20.36 -21.81
C LEU A 326 11.09 -21.83 -21.65
N TRP A 327 10.05 -22.66 -21.67
CA TRP A 327 10.13 -24.09 -21.43
C TRP A 327 9.68 -24.85 -22.66
N ASP A 328 10.31 -26.00 -22.88
CA ASP A 328 9.76 -27.02 -23.77
C ASP A 328 8.61 -27.75 -23.06
N ALA A 329 7.51 -28.03 -23.77
CA ALA A 329 6.36 -28.74 -23.24
C ALA A 329 6.39 -30.26 -23.47
N HIS A 330 7.21 -30.77 -24.41
CA HIS A 330 7.12 -32.16 -24.89
C HIS A 330 8.34 -33.02 -24.61
N HIS A 331 9.51 -32.71 -25.19
CA HIS A 331 10.68 -33.59 -25.22
C HIS A 331 11.31 -33.75 -23.82
N ASP A 332 12.36 -32.99 -23.54
CA ASP A 332 13.07 -33.03 -22.26
C ASP A 332 12.36 -32.19 -21.20
N ARG A 333 11.34 -31.40 -21.62
CA ARG A 333 10.62 -30.47 -20.74
C ARG A 333 11.60 -29.58 -19.97
N ALA A 334 12.66 -29.20 -20.67
CA ALA A 334 13.77 -28.48 -20.11
C ALA A 334 13.52 -26.97 -20.18
N LEU A 335 14.27 -26.24 -19.37
CA LEU A 335 14.41 -24.80 -19.50
C LEU A 335 15.20 -24.51 -20.77
N LEU A 336 14.60 -23.83 -21.73
CA LEU A 336 15.26 -23.47 -22.99
C LEU A 336 15.99 -22.15 -22.84
N ARG A 337 15.27 -21.10 -22.43
CA ARG A 337 15.83 -19.75 -22.35
C ARG A 337 15.23 -18.96 -21.20
N THR A 338 16.04 -18.05 -20.66
CA THR A 338 15.66 -17.10 -19.63
C THR A 338 15.91 -15.68 -20.10
N PHE A 339 14.98 -14.79 -19.75
CA PHE A 339 15.03 -13.38 -20.08
C PHE A 339 15.05 -12.58 -18.78
N SER A 340 16.13 -11.86 -18.57
CA SER A 340 16.34 -10.98 -17.41
C SER A 340 16.57 -9.57 -17.90
N GLY A 341 15.63 -8.68 -17.60
CA GLY A 341 15.73 -7.28 -17.98
C GLY A 341 14.80 -6.36 -17.22
N HIS A 342 13.84 -6.91 -16.46
CA HIS A 342 12.96 -6.11 -15.62
C HIS A 342 13.58 -5.92 -14.23
N SER A 343 13.49 -4.70 -13.72
CA SER A 343 13.98 -4.35 -12.38
C SER A 343 13.02 -4.83 -11.28
N LYS A 344 11.73 -4.89 -11.60
CA LYS A 344 10.66 -5.30 -10.68
C LYS A 344 9.87 -6.49 -11.24
N SER A 345 8.95 -6.98 -10.42
CA SER A 345 8.04 -8.08 -10.72
C SER A 345 7.30 -7.88 -12.05
N VAL A 346 7.33 -8.90 -12.91
CA VAL A 346 6.58 -8.94 -14.17
C VAL A 346 5.09 -9.13 -13.85
N THR A 347 4.22 -8.31 -14.41
CA THR A 347 2.77 -8.31 -14.16
C THR A 347 2.02 -9.23 -15.11
N ASP A 348 2.29 -9.13 -16.42
CA ASP A 348 1.68 -9.96 -17.44
C ASP A 348 2.62 -10.13 -18.64
N THR A 349 2.36 -11.18 -19.42
CA THR A 349 3.05 -11.44 -20.69
C THR A 349 2.06 -11.91 -21.74
N ASP A 350 2.31 -11.55 -23.00
CA ASP A 350 1.47 -11.97 -24.11
C ASP A 350 2.32 -12.27 -25.35
N PHE A 351 1.96 -13.31 -26.09
CA PHE A 351 2.64 -13.65 -27.34
C PHE A 351 2.04 -12.87 -28.49
N HIS A 352 2.88 -12.46 -29.43
CA HIS A 352 2.40 -12.08 -30.74
C HIS A 352 1.77 -13.30 -31.43
N PRO A 353 0.71 -13.16 -32.24
CA PRO A 353 0.03 -14.27 -32.92
C PRO A 353 0.95 -15.18 -33.76
N THR A 354 2.07 -14.65 -34.26
CA THR A 354 3.08 -15.43 -35.00
C THR A 354 4.01 -16.25 -34.10
N GLY A 355 4.05 -15.99 -32.79
CA GLY A 355 4.91 -16.66 -31.81
C GLY A 355 6.38 -16.20 -31.81
N ARG A 356 6.83 -15.40 -32.79
CA ARG A 356 8.23 -14.96 -32.89
C ARG A 356 8.62 -13.88 -31.89
N THR A 357 7.65 -13.12 -31.40
CA THR A 357 7.87 -12.06 -30.42
C THR A 357 6.87 -12.19 -29.28
N PHE A 358 7.25 -11.69 -28.12
CA PHE A 358 6.36 -11.59 -26.98
C PHE A 358 6.57 -10.25 -26.26
N LEU A 359 5.51 -9.79 -25.62
CA LEU A 359 5.51 -8.60 -24.79
C LEU A 359 5.54 -9.01 -23.32
N SER A 360 6.17 -8.16 -22.53
CA SER A 360 6.22 -8.27 -21.08
C SER A 360 5.95 -6.92 -20.45
N ALA A 361 5.19 -6.91 -19.37
CA ALA A 361 4.89 -5.74 -18.57
C ALA A 361 5.42 -5.97 -17.17
N SER A 362 5.94 -4.92 -16.54
CA SER A 362 6.43 -5.01 -15.17
C SER A 362 6.04 -3.78 -14.35
N TYR A 363 6.06 -3.96 -13.03
CA TYR A 363 5.92 -2.86 -12.06
C TYR A 363 7.08 -1.85 -12.12
N ASP A 364 8.11 -2.08 -12.92
CA ASP A 364 9.17 -1.11 -13.25
C ASP A 364 8.72 -0.02 -14.24
N ARG A 365 7.43 -0.02 -14.65
CA ARG A 365 6.82 0.95 -15.57
C ARG A 365 7.34 0.82 -17.01
N GLN A 366 8.00 -0.30 -17.33
CA GLN A 366 8.44 -0.62 -18.67
C GLN A 366 7.61 -1.76 -19.24
N MET A 367 7.36 -1.67 -20.54
CA MET A 367 6.88 -2.78 -21.36
C MET A 367 8.00 -3.11 -22.34
N LYS A 368 8.41 -4.36 -22.40
CA LYS A 368 9.51 -4.80 -23.26
C LYS A 368 9.00 -5.79 -24.30
N LEU A 369 9.35 -5.54 -25.56
CA LEU A 369 9.15 -6.45 -26.67
C LEU A 369 10.41 -7.28 -26.84
N TRP A 370 10.25 -8.59 -26.76
CA TRP A 370 11.33 -9.56 -26.84
C TRP A 370 11.18 -10.41 -28.08
N ASP A 371 12.31 -10.76 -28.67
CA ASP A 371 12.41 -11.81 -29.66
C ASP A 371 12.52 -13.17 -28.96
N THR A 372 11.63 -14.10 -29.27
CA THR A 372 11.64 -15.44 -28.69
C THR A 372 12.84 -16.26 -29.15
N GLU A 373 13.33 -16.05 -30.38
CA GLU A 373 14.38 -16.86 -31.02
C GLU A 373 15.79 -16.44 -30.65
N THR A 374 16.03 -15.15 -30.44
CA THR A 374 17.38 -14.63 -30.09
C THR A 374 17.49 -14.19 -28.64
N GLY A 375 16.37 -13.98 -27.96
CA GLY A 375 16.37 -13.42 -26.63
C GLY A 375 16.52 -11.90 -26.58
N LYS A 376 16.74 -11.23 -27.71
CA LYS A 376 17.03 -9.79 -27.70
C LYS A 376 15.78 -8.98 -27.35
N CYS A 377 15.96 -7.94 -26.53
CA CYS A 377 14.94 -6.91 -26.35
C CYS A 377 14.93 -6.02 -27.59
N LEU A 378 13.86 -6.11 -28.39
CA LEU A 378 13.69 -5.36 -29.64
C LEU A 378 13.35 -3.89 -29.36
N SER A 379 12.36 -3.67 -28.49
CA SER A 379 11.84 -2.33 -28.19
C SER A 379 11.43 -2.22 -26.73
N ARG A 380 11.54 -1.00 -26.18
CA ARG A 380 11.07 -0.65 -24.84
C ARG A 380 10.01 0.43 -24.97
N PHE A 381 8.91 0.27 -24.26
CA PHE A 381 7.81 1.23 -24.21
C PHE A 381 7.61 1.67 -22.76
N THR A 382 7.44 2.97 -22.56
CA THR A 382 7.12 3.51 -21.24
C THR A 382 6.15 4.68 -21.35
N THR A 383 5.27 4.77 -20.36
CA THR A 383 4.32 5.88 -20.19
C THR A 383 4.54 6.56 -18.82
N GLY A 384 5.60 6.16 -18.09
CA GLY A 384 5.85 6.61 -16.71
C GLY A 384 4.88 6.06 -15.65
N LYS A 385 3.96 5.16 -16.04
CA LYS A 385 2.95 4.51 -15.18
C LYS A 385 3.12 2.99 -15.25
N THR A 386 2.61 2.27 -14.25
CA THR A 386 2.78 0.81 -14.19
C THR A 386 1.73 0.09 -15.05
N PRO A 387 2.14 -0.74 -16.02
CA PRO A 387 1.23 -1.61 -16.78
C PRO A 387 0.79 -2.84 -15.96
N HIS A 388 -0.51 -3.12 -15.93
CA HIS A 388 -1.08 -4.30 -15.25
C HIS A 388 -1.35 -5.47 -16.20
N THR A 389 -1.81 -5.18 -17.41
CA THR A 389 -2.21 -6.20 -18.40
C THR A 389 -1.75 -5.78 -19.79
N LEU A 390 -1.42 -6.77 -20.61
CA LEU A 390 -1.01 -6.58 -22.01
C LEU A 390 -1.77 -7.53 -22.91
N ARG A 391 -2.17 -7.06 -24.09
CA ARG A 391 -2.65 -7.91 -25.18
C ARG A 391 -2.17 -7.43 -26.53
N PHE A 392 -1.67 -8.36 -27.34
CA PHE A 392 -1.44 -8.12 -28.76
C PHE A 392 -2.75 -8.13 -29.54
N HIS A 393 -2.85 -7.27 -30.54
CA HIS A 393 -3.89 -7.36 -31.53
C HIS A 393 -3.72 -8.65 -32.35
N PRO A 394 -4.79 -9.44 -32.61
CA PRO A 394 -4.68 -10.75 -33.28
C PRO A 394 -4.22 -10.66 -34.75
N GLU A 395 -4.50 -9.56 -35.44
CA GLU A 395 -4.16 -9.38 -36.87
C GLU A 395 -3.07 -8.31 -37.09
N GLY A 396 -2.70 -7.57 -36.04
CA GLY A 396 -1.97 -6.30 -36.17
C GLY A 396 -0.68 -6.31 -35.36
N ASN A 397 0.26 -5.45 -35.75
CA ASN A 397 1.52 -5.25 -35.01
C ASN A 397 1.37 -4.21 -33.88
N GLU A 398 0.16 -4.03 -33.40
CA GLU A 398 -0.19 -3.11 -32.33
C GLU A 398 -0.54 -3.91 -31.09
N PHE A 399 -0.31 -3.30 -29.93
CA PHE A 399 -0.73 -3.89 -28.67
C PHE A 399 -1.41 -2.85 -27.80
N ILE A 400 -2.22 -3.35 -26.88
CA ILE A 400 -2.89 -2.55 -25.88
C ILE A 400 -2.36 -2.91 -24.50
N ALA A 401 -2.06 -1.88 -23.71
CA ALA A 401 -1.66 -1.98 -22.32
C ALA A 401 -2.74 -1.36 -21.41
N GLY A 402 -3.15 -2.10 -20.38
CA GLY A 402 -4.00 -1.59 -19.33
C GLY A 402 -3.14 -1.04 -18.21
N MET A 403 -3.23 0.27 -17.96
CA MET A 403 -2.34 0.96 -17.03
C MET A 403 -2.99 1.17 -15.66
N SER A 404 -2.15 1.47 -14.66
CA SER A 404 -2.61 1.84 -13.31
C SER A 404 -3.30 3.21 -13.25
N ASP A 405 -3.04 4.08 -14.23
CA ASP A 405 -3.57 5.44 -14.31
C ASP A 405 -4.99 5.49 -14.91
N LYS A 406 -5.69 4.35 -14.90
CA LYS A 406 -7.04 4.16 -15.46
C LYS A 406 -7.08 4.23 -16.98
N LYS A 407 -5.98 4.60 -17.63
CA LYS A 407 -5.94 4.69 -19.09
C LYS A 407 -5.57 3.34 -19.69
N ILE A 408 -6.20 3.06 -20.81
CA ILE A 408 -5.76 2.02 -21.71
C ILE A 408 -4.93 2.72 -22.78
N VAL A 409 -3.77 2.16 -23.08
CA VAL A 409 -2.82 2.76 -24.01
C VAL A 409 -2.59 1.81 -25.18
N GLN A 410 -2.61 2.35 -26.40
CA GLN A 410 -2.31 1.60 -27.62
C GLN A 410 -0.97 2.05 -28.19
N PHE A 411 -0.12 1.07 -28.51
CA PHE A 411 1.21 1.29 -29.07
C PHE A 411 1.36 0.53 -30.38
N ASP A 412 2.05 1.15 -31.33
CA ASP A 412 2.58 0.44 -32.51
C ASP A 412 3.98 -0.11 -32.19
N THR A 413 4.18 -1.42 -32.37
CA THR A 413 5.47 -2.06 -32.12
C THR A 413 6.58 -1.61 -33.07
N ARG A 414 6.23 -1.14 -34.27
CA ARG A 414 7.20 -0.76 -35.31
C ARG A 414 7.84 0.59 -35.02
N ASN A 415 7.01 1.56 -34.64
CA ASN A 415 7.43 2.94 -34.45
C ASN A 415 7.79 3.25 -32.99
N GLY A 416 7.26 2.48 -32.03
CA GLY A 416 7.45 2.79 -30.61
C GLY A 416 6.51 3.88 -30.09
N GLU A 417 5.69 4.47 -30.97
CA GLU A 417 4.85 5.62 -30.65
C GLU A 417 3.50 5.21 -30.07
N LEU A 418 3.00 6.09 -29.21
CA LEU A 418 1.65 6.06 -28.66
C LEU A 418 0.65 6.40 -29.76
N THR A 419 -0.22 5.46 -30.15
CA THR A 419 -1.21 5.71 -31.21
C THR A 419 -2.51 6.25 -30.65
N GLN A 420 -3.02 5.68 -29.55
CA GLN A 420 -4.30 6.06 -28.94
C GLN A 420 -4.28 5.89 -27.42
N GLU A 421 -5.12 6.70 -26.75
CA GLU A 421 -5.42 6.58 -25.33
C GLU A 421 -6.94 6.43 -25.10
N TYR A 422 -7.34 5.52 -24.22
CA TYR A 422 -8.73 5.34 -23.79
C TYR A 422 -8.83 5.66 -22.29
N ASP A 423 -9.56 6.70 -21.93
CA ASP A 423 -9.48 7.36 -20.61
C ASP A 423 -10.77 7.30 -19.77
N HIS A 424 -11.76 6.51 -20.18
CA HIS A 424 -13.08 6.55 -19.53
C HIS A 424 -13.18 5.71 -18.25
N HIS A 425 -12.16 4.91 -17.90
CA HIS A 425 -12.18 4.14 -16.65
C HIS A 425 -11.91 5.03 -15.43
N LEU A 426 -12.50 4.67 -14.29
CA LEU A 426 -12.31 5.42 -13.04
C LEU A 426 -11.26 4.79 -12.12
N GLY A 427 -10.88 3.54 -12.36
CA GLY A 427 -9.90 2.78 -11.58
C GLY A 427 -8.86 2.09 -12.48
N PRO A 428 -7.82 1.49 -11.88
CA PRO A 428 -6.83 0.68 -12.59
C PRO A 428 -7.49 -0.40 -13.44
N ILE A 429 -6.92 -0.66 -14.63
CA ILE A 429 -7.41 -1.73 -15.51
C ILE A 429 -6.82 -3.05 -15.04
N ASN A 430 -7.69 -4.02 -14.79
CA ASN A 430 -7.31 -5.37 -14.36
C ASN A 430 -7.03 -6.26 -15.57
N THR A 431 -7.90 -6.21 -16.59
CA THR A 431 -7.82 -7.12 -17.75
C THR A 431 -8.22 -6.47 -19.05
N LEU A 432 -7.64 -6.99 -20.13
CA LEU A 432 -8.01 -6.70 -21.51
C LEU A 432 -8.19 -8.02 -22.27
N THR A 433 -9.23 -8.08 -23.10
CA THR A 433 -9.49 -9.21 -24.00
C THR A 433 -10.00 -8.72 -25.34
N PHE A 434 -9.34 -9.16 -26.41
CA PHE A 434 -9.86 -8.98 -27.76
C PHE A 434 -11.04 -9.93 -28.02
N VAL A 435 -12.00 -9.41 -28.76
CA VAL A 435 -13.26 -10.05 -29.13
C VAL A 435 -13.55 -9.71 -30.59
N ASP A 436 -14.33 -10.54 -31.28
CA ASP A 436 -14.75 -10.27 -32.66
C ASP A 436 -13.53 -10.13 -33.60
N GLU A 437 -12.62 -11.11 -33.54
CA GLU A 437 -11.41 -11.19 -34.37
C GLU A 437 -10.49 -9.94 -34.26
N GLY A 438 -10.53 -9.27 -33.11
CA GLY A 438 -9.68 -8.10 -32.83
C GLY A 438 -10.34 -6.76 -33.09
N ARG A 439 -11.51 -6.74 -33.76
CA ARG A 439 -12.25 -5.49 -34.02
C ARG A 439 -12.64 -4.78 -32.72
N ARG A 440 -12.97 -5.54 -31.68
CA ARG A 440 -13.42 -5.01 -30.40
C ARG A 440 -12.57 -5.57 -29.28
N PHE A 441 -12.55 -4.86 -28.17
CA PHE A 441 -11.98 -5.40 -26.95
C PHE A 441 -12.84 -5.07 -25.74
N ILE A 442 -12.80 -5.95 -24.76
CA ILE A 442 -13.42 -5.76 -23.46
C ILE A 442 -12.32 -5.49 -22.45
N SER A 443 -12.53 -4.43 -21.67
CA SER A 443 -11.67 -4.07 -20.54
C SER A 443 -12.44 -4.18 -19.24
N THR A 444 -11.75 -4.59 -18.18
CA THR A 444 -12.28 -4.58 -16.83
C THR A 444 -11.36 -3.77 -15.91
N SER A 445 -11.95 -3.16 -14.90
CA SER A 445 -11.25 -2.25 -14.00
C SER A 445 -11.69 -2.44 -12.55
N ASP A 446 -10.90 -1.90 -11.64
CA ASP A 446 -11.15 -1.97 -10.19
C ASP A 446 -12.36 -1.12 -9.76
N ASP A 447 -12.84 -0.21 -10.62
CA ASP A 447 -14.09 0.54 -10.43
C ASP A 447 -15.36 -0.34 -10.57
N LYS A 448 -15.20 -1.67 -10.66
CA LYS A 448 -16.27 -2.67 -10.80
C LYS A 448 -17.11 -2.41 -12.04
N SER A 449 -16.47 -2.04 -13.15
CA SER A 449 -17.13 -1.88 -14.43
C SER A 449 -16.48 -2.72 -15.51
N LEU A 450 -17.29 -3.04 -16.52
CA LEU A 450 -16.87 -3.65 -17.77
C LEU A 450 -17.21 -2.68 -18.89
N ARG A 451 -16.20 -2.33 -19.68
CA ARG A 451 -16.35 -1.48 -20.85
C ARG A 451 -15.97 -2.26 -22.11
N ALA A 452 -16.81 -2.19 -23.13
CA ALA A 452 -16.54 -2.72 -24.46
C ALA A 452 -16.21 -1.58 -25.41
N TRP A 453 -15.17 -1.76 -26.22
CA TRP A 453 -14.58 -0.74 -27.07
C TRP A 453 -14.49 -1.24 -28.50
N GLU A 454 -14.50 -0.30 -29.44
CA GLU A 454 -14.04 -0.56 -30.80
C GLU A 454 -12.54 -0.23 -30.87
N PHE A 455 -11.77 -1.08 -31.52
CA PHE A 455 -10.33 -0.87 -31.65
C PHE A 455 -10.03 0.39 -32.46
N GLY A 456 -9.16 1.25 -31.93
CA GLY A 456 -8.78 2.54 -32.52
C GLY A 456 -9.74 3.70 -32.22
N ILE A 457 -10.85 3.47 -31.51
CA ILE A 457 -11.82 4.51 -31.16
C ILE A 457 -11.87 4.68 -29.63
N PRO A 458 -11.53 5.86 -29.08
CA PRO A 458 -11.38 6.07 -27.64
C PRO A 458 -12.70 6.14 -26.86
N VAL A 459 -13.86 5.89 -27.50
CA VAL A 459 -15.18 5.97 -26.88
C VAL A 459 -15.73 4.55 -26.65
N PRO A 460 -16.19 4.22 -25.43
CA PRO A 460 -16.73 2.90 -25.15
C PRO A 460 -18.10 2.73 -25.82
N ILE A 461 -18.29 1.60 -26.51
CA ILE A 461 -19.57 1.21 -27.10
C ILE A 461 -20.57 0.89 -25.98
N LYS A 462 -20.11 0.17 -24.97
CA LYS A 462 -20.94 -0.33 -23.89
C LYS A 462 -20.25 -0.14 -22.55
N PHE A 463 -21.02 0.41 -21.62
CA PHE A 463 -20.68 0.46 -20.20
C PHE A 463 -21.62 -0.46 -19.42
N ILE A 464 -21.05 -1.32 -18.58
CA ILE A 464 -21.80 -2.21 -17.68
C ILE A 464 -21.23 -2.03 -16.27
N ALA A 465 -22.08 -1.55 -15.37
CA ALA A 465 -21.79 -1.51 -13.94
C ALA A 465 -23.10 -1.76 -13.20
N ASP A 466 -23.09 -2.73 -12.30
CA ASP A 466 -24.20 -3.03 -11.38
C ASP A 466 -23.68 -2.91 -9.94
N PRO A 467 -24.50 -2.41 -8.98
CA PRO A 467 -24.06 -2.31 -7.58
C PRO A 467 -23.68 -3.66 -6.94
N SER A 468 -24.25 -4.77 -7.44
CA SER A 468 -23.92 -6.12 -7.01
C SER A 468 -22.69 -6.71 -7.71
N MET A 469 -22.11 -6.00 -8.69
CA MET A 469 -20.94 -6.46 -9.43
C MET A 469 -19.68 -6.25 -8.59
N TYR A 470 -18.79 -7.21 -8.62
CA TYR A 470 -17.45 -7.12 -8.04
C TYR A 470 -16.43 -6.88 -9.14
N ALA A 471 -15.20 -6.51 -8.75
CA ALA A 471 -14.11 -6.33 -9.69
C ALA A 471 -13.84 -7.66 -10.43
N LEU A 472 -13.77 -7.57 -11.75
CA LEU A 472 -13.43 -8.68 -12.62
C LEU A 472 -11.91 -8.66 -12.83
N VAL A 473 -11.23 -9.68 -12.30
CA VAL A 473 -9.79 -9.65 -12.06
C VAL A 473 -8.99 -10.31 -13.18
N ARG A 474 -9.52 -11.38 -13.77
CA ARG A 474 -8.91 -12.08 -14.91
C ARG A 474 -9.97 -12.55 -15.91
N SER A 475 -9.57 -12.77 -17.15
CA SER A 475 -10.47 -12.93 -18.28
C SER A 475 -9.97 -13.98 -19.27
N ALA A 476 -10.88 -14.80 -19.77
CA ALA A 476 -10.61 -15.87 -20.73
C ALA A 476 -11.62 -15.81 -21.88
N PRO A 477 -11.18 -15.53 -23.13
CA PRO A 477 -12.07 -15.62 -24.28
C PRO A 477 -12.43 -17.07 -24.55
N HIS A 478 -13.68 -17.33 -24.92
CA HIS A 478 -14.12 -18.65 -25.35
C HIS A 478 -13.69 -18.88 -26.81
N PRO A 479 -13.21 -20.08 -27.20
CA PRO A 479 -12.72 -20.36 -28.56
C PRO A 479 -13.72 -20.04 -29.68
N SER A 480 -15.02 -20.16 -29.41
CA SER A 480 -16.08 -19.77 -30.36
C SER A 480 -16.24 -18.27 -30.62
N GLY A 481 -15.52 -17.41 -29.89
CA GLY A 481 -15.62 -15.95 -29.98
C GLY A 481 -16.91 -15.33 -29.41
N LYS A 482 -17.92 -16.14 -29.06
CA LYS A 482 -19.25 -15.66 -28.62
C LYS A 482 -19.31 -15.27 -27.14
N TYR A 483 -18.39 -15.75 -26.32
CA TYR A 483 -18.42 -15.58 -24.87
C TYR A 483 -17.04 -15.22 -24.34
N VAL A 484 -17.01 -14.48 -23.23
CA VAL A 484 -15.80 -14.25 -22.43
C VAL A 484 -16.14 -14.59 -20.98
N ALA A 485 -15.33 -15.43 -20.37
CA ALA A 485 -15.41 -15.76 -18.96
C ALA A 485 -14.53 -14.80 -18.16
N PHE A 486 -15.07 -14.27 -17.08
CA PHE A 486 -14.35 -13.39 -16.17
C PHE A 486 -14.35 -13.98 -14.76
N GLN A 487 -13.18 -13.98 -14.13
CA GLN A 487 -13.04 -14.27 -12.72
C GLN A 487 -13.50 -13.04 -11.94
N SER A 488 -14.60 -13.18 -11.21
CA SER A 488 -15.09 -12.15 -10.31
C SER A 488 -14.51 -12.38 -8.91
N ALA A 489 -14.20 -11.28 -8.22
CA ALA A 489 -13.61 -11.32 -6.88
C ALA A 489 -14.55 -11.92 -5.80
N ASP A 490 -15.83 -12.12 -6.10
CA ASP A 490 -16.83 -12.78 -5.25
C ASP A 490 -16.89 -14.30 -5.43
N ASN A 491 -15.75 -14.94 -5.69
CA ASN A 491 -15.60 -16.40 -5.74
C ASN A 491 -16.47 -17.09 -6.80
N GLN A 492 -16.77 -16.39 -7.89
CA GLN A 492 -17.49 -16.94 -9.04
C GLN A 492 -16.85 -16.54 -10.37
N ILE A 493 -16.98 -17.40 -11.36
CA ILE A 493 -16.71 -17.03 -12.75
C ILE A 493 -18.03 -16.65 -13.40
N VAL A 494 -18.07 -15.44 -13.94
CA VAL A 494 -19.21 -14.89 -14.65
C VAL A 494 -18.93 -14.86 -16.15
N VAL A 495 -19.92 -15.21 -16.96
CA VAL A 495 -19.78 -15.23 -18.41
C VAL A 495 -20.54 -14.07 -19.04
N TYR A 496 -19.86 -13.32 -19.90
CA TYR A 496 -20.47 -12.30 -20.74
C TYR A 496 -20.55 -12.77 -22.18
N ALA A 497 -21.65 -12.46 -22.85
CA ALA A 497 -21.73 -12.60 -24.29
C ALA A 497 -20.84 -11.53 -24.95
N ALA A 498 -20.02 -11.96 -25.89
CA ALA A 498 -19.06 -11.13 -26.60
C ALA A 498 -19.61 -10.61 -27.95
N GLY A 499 -20.85 -10.99 -28.31
CA GLY A 499 -21.55 -10.38 -29.44
C GLY A 499 -22.03 -8.96 -29.15
N ASP A 500 -22.72 -8.33 -30.11
CA ASP A 500 -23.08 -6.90 -30.10
C ASP A 500 -23.72 -6.38 -28.81
N LYS A 501 -24.51 -7.20 -28.11
CA LYS A 501 -25.29 -6.72 -26.95
C LYS A 501 -24.50 -6.66 -25.65
N PHE A 502 -23.31 -7.28 -25.58
CA PHE A 502 -22.47 -7.37 -24.38
C PHE A 502 -23.27 -7.51 -23.08
N ARG A 503 -23.82 -8.71 -22.84
CA ARG A 503 -24.70 -8.97 -21.68
C ARG A 503 -24.23 -10.20 -20.92
N GLN A 504 -24.30 -10.11 -19.58
CA GLN A 504 -24.03 -11.25 -18.71
C GLN A 504 -25.02 -12.40 -18.96
N ASN A 505 -24.49 -13.61 -19.13
CA ASN A 505 -25.28 -14.82 -19.22
C ASN A 505 -25.51 -15.42 -17.83
N ARG A 506 -26.66 -15.09 -17.22
CA ARG A 506 -27.02 -15.55 -15.86
C ARG A 506 -27.19 -17.07 -15.72
N LYS A 507 -27.30 -17.82 -16.82
CA LYS A 507 -27.36 -19.29 -16.78
C LYS A 507 -25.98 -19.93 -16.60
N LYS A 508 -24.91 -19.20 -16.93
CA LYS A 508 -23.52 -19.66 -16.86
C LYS A 508 -22.80 -18.89 -15.75
N GLY A 509 -22.88 -19.43 -14.54
CA GLY A 509 -22.11 -18.96 -13.38
C GLY A 509 -21.45 -20.15 -12.71
N PHE A 510 -20.13 -20.09 -12.53
CA PHE A 510 -19.35 -21.19 -11.96
C PHE A 510 -18.91 -20.80 -10.55
N ARG A 511 -19.20 -21.68 -9.58
CA ARG A 511 -18.95 -21.44 -8.15
C ARG A 511 -18.21 -22.64 -7.56
N GLY A 512 -17.68 -22.45 -6.34
CA GLY A 512 -17.01 -23.50 -5.55
C GLY A 512 -15.48 -23.37 -5.48
N MET A 513 -14.92 -22.31 -6.08
CA MET A 513 -13.52 -21.91 -5.88
C MET A 513 -13.44 -20.75 -4.88
N ASN A 514 -12.27 -20.53 -4.28
CA ASN A 514 -11.99 -19.34 -3.50
C ASN A 514 -10.95 -18.47 -4.23
N THR A 515 -11.22 -17.17 -4.31
CA THR A 515 -10.43 -16.17 -5.06
C THR A 515 -10.08 -14.96 -4.22
N SER A 516 -10.47 -14.96 -2.93
CA SER A 516 -10.42 -13.81 -2.05
C SER A 516 -9.04 -13.15 -2.03
N GLY A 517 -8.95 -11.95 -2.62
CA GLY A 517 -7.76 -11.09 -2.64
C GLY A 517 -6.70 -11.40 -3.69
N TYR A 518 -6.91 -12.39 -4.58
CA TYR A 518 -5.93 -12.77 -5.59
C TYR A 518 -6.47 -12.66 -7.02
N ALA A 519 -5.61 -12.25 -7.95
CA ALA A 519 -5.85 -12.34 -9.38
C ALA A 519 -5.60 -13.78 -9.85
N ILE A 520 -6.65 -14.60 -9.85
CA ILE A 520 -6.60 -15.98 -10.31
C ILE A 520 -6.98 -16.03 -11.79
N ASP A 521 -6.13 -16.69 -12.59
CA ASP A 521 -6.34 -16.90 -14.00
C ASP A 521 -7.41 -17.95 -14.28
N VAL A 522 -8.14 -17.70 -15.36
CA VAL A 522 -9.18 -18.59 -15.88
C VAL A 522 -8.74 -18.99 -17.27
N ALA A 523 -8.88 -20.27 -17.58
CA ALA A 523 -8.60 -20.76 -18.91
C ALA A 523 -9.72 -21.70 -19.35
N ILE A 524 -10.13 -21.55 -20.60
CA ILE A 524 -11.13 -22.40 -21.23
C ILE A 524 -10.36 -23.39 -22.11
N SER A 525 -10.81 -24.64 -22.13
CA SER A 525 -10.24 -25.65 -23.02
C SER A 525 -10.41 -25.25 -24.49
N PRO A 526 -9.50 -25.68 -25.39
CA PRO A 526 -9.59 -25.39 -26.83
C PRO A 526 -10.92 -25.78 -27.48
N ASP A 527 -11.57 -26.85 -27.04
CA ASP A 527 -12.91 -27.25 -27.50
C ASP A 527 -14.06 -26.38 -26.95
N GLY A 528 -13.80 -25.53 -25.96
CA GLY A 528 -14.81 -24.73 -25.26
C GLY A 528 -15.70 -25.53 -24.29
N GLY A 529 -15.38 -26.80 -24.04
CA GLY A 529 -16.17 -27.69 -23.19
C GLY A 529 -15.92 -27.53 -21.70
N ILE A 530 -14.70 -27.14 -21.30
CA ILE A 530 -14.24 -27.14 -19.91
C ILE A 530 -13.70 -25.76 -19.53
N ILE A 531 -14.02 -25.31 -18.32
CA ILE A 531 -13.34 -24.19 -17.68
C ILE A 531 -12.43 -24.71 -16.60
N ALA A 532 -11.20 -24.21 -16.55
CA ALA A 532 -10.28 -24.38 -15.44
C ALA A 532 -9.99 -23.03 -14.76
N SER A 533 -9.91 -23.03 -13.44
CA SER A 533 -9.48 -21.89 -12.64
C SER A 533 -8.71 -22.37 -11.42
N GLY A 534 -7.76 -21.56 -10.97
CA GLY A 534 -7.06 -21.78 -9.72
C GLY A 534 -7.94 -21.51 -8.49
N ASP A 535 -7.38 -21.77 -7.33
CA ASP A 535 -8.00 -21.54 -6.03
C ASP A 535 -6.93 -21.02 -5.07
N THR A 536 -7.31 -20.13 -4.15
CA THR A 536 -6.41 -19.67 -3.09
C THR A 536 -6.01 -20.80 -2.15
N GLY A 537 -6.85 -21.83 -2.02
CA GLY A 537 -6.55 -23.06 -1.28
C GLY A 537 -5.58 -24.01 -1.98
N GLY A 538 -4.93 -23.59 -3.08
CA GLY A 538 -3.99 -24.44 -3.81
C GLY A 538 -4.67 -25.56 -4.61
N PHE A 539 -5.92 -25.37 -5.00
CA PHE A 539 -6.63 -26.29 -5.87
C PHE A 539 -6.76 -25.73 -7.29
N VAL A 540 -6.89 -26.63 -8.25
CA VAL A 540 -7.35 -26.30 -9.60
C VAL A 540 -8.73 -26.91 -9.72
N CYS A 541 -9.71 -26.06 -10.01
CA CYS A 541 -11.10 -26.44 -10.14
C CYS A 541 -11.46 -26.51 -11.63
N PHE A 542 -12.17 -27.57 -12.02
CA PHE A 542 -12.65 -27.80 -13.38
C PHE A 542 -14.16 -27.85 -13.41
N TRP A 543 -14.77 -27.14 -14.36
CA TRP A 543 -16.21 -27.14 -14.59
C TRP A 543 -16.56 -27.47 -16.03
N ASP A 544 -17.72 -28.08 -16.21
CA ASP A 544 -18.35 -28.21 -17.51
C ASP A 544 -18.98 -26.91 -17.96
N TRP A 545 -18.57 -26.40 -19.12
CA TRP A 545 -19.11 -25.19 -19.73
C TRP A 545 -20.62 -25.26 -19.95
N LYS A 546 -21.16 -26.44 -20.30
CA LYS A 546 -22.58 -26.58 -20.66
C LYS A 546 -23.47 -26.61 -19.43
N THR A 547 -23.14 -27.45 -18.45
CA THR A 547 -23.98 -27.63 -17.24
C THR A 547 -23.66 -26.67 -16.11
N GLY A 548 -22.48 -26.04 -16.11
CA GLY A 548 -22.02 -25.18 -15.00
C GLY A 548 -21.60 -25.96 -13.75
N LYS A 549 -21.62 -27.29 -13.79
CA LYS A 549 -21.26 -28.15 -12.66
C LYS A 549 -19.75 -28.32 -12.56
N MET A 550 -19.24 -28.30 -11.34
CA MET A 550 -17.85 -28.66 -11.05
C MET A 550 -17.67 -30.17 -11.25
N TRP A 551 -16.72 -30.57 -12.08
CA TRP A 551 -16.40 -31.98 -12.34
C TRP A 551 -15.33 -32.51 -11.42
N HIS A 552 -14.22 -31.79 -11.32
CA HIS A 552 -13.07 -32.22 -10.54
C HIS A 552 -12.43 -31.03 -9.85
N LYS A 553 -11.91 -31.29 -8.65
CA LYS A 553 -11.04 -30.40 -7.91
C LYS A 553 -9.73 -31.15 -7.65
N VAL A 554 -8.61 -30.65 -8.17
CA VAL A 554 -7.29 -31.29 -8.07
C VAL A 554 -6.41 -30.43 -7.19
N GLN A 555 -5.70 -31.03 -6.23
CA GLN A 555 -4.76 -30.29 -5.39
C GLN A 555 -3.45 -30.09 -6.14
N ALA A 556 -3.12 -28.82 -6.40
CA ALA A 556 -1.96 -28.42 -7.19
C ALA A 556 -0.99 -27.53 -6.42
N GLY A 557 -1.38 -26.92 -5.31
CA GLY A 557 -0.49 -26.16 -4.43
C GLY A 557 0.48 -27.10 -3.70
N GLY A 558 1.71 -26.63 -3.47
CA GLY A 558 2.72 -27.39 -2.73
C GLY A 558 2.34 -27.71 -1.28
N GLU A 559 3.24 -28.39 -0.55
CA GLU A 559 3.11 -28.64 0.89
C GLU A 559 2.97 -27.29 1.62
N GLY A 560 1.74 -26.92 1.98
CA GLY A 560 1.42 -25.61 2.55
C GLY A 560 0.23 -24.86 1.94
N SER A 561 -0.51 -25.43 0.98
CA SER A 561 -1.72 -24.81 0.41
C SER A 561 -1.44 -23.44 -0.26
N GLY A 562 -0.32 -23.31 -0.97
CA GLY A 562 -0.03 -22.11 -1.76
C GLY A 562 -1.06 -21.91 -2.88
N ALA A 563 -1.59 -20.70 -3.04
CA ALA A 563 -2.57 -20.38 -4.06
C ALA A 563 -2.06 -20.67 -5.47
N VAL A 564 -2.94 -21.23 -6.31
CA VAL A 564 -2.68 -21.38 -7.75
C VAL A 564 -3.19 -20.12 -8.43
N THR A 565 -2.27 -19.32 -8.96
CA THR A 565 -2.55 -18.01 -9.55
C THR A 565 -2.81 -18.10 -11.05
N CYS A 566 -2.15 -19.02 -11.74
CA CYS A 566 -2.20 -19.10 -13.20
C CYS A 566 -2.52 -20.51 -13.69
N VAL A 567 -3.32 -20.58 -14.75
CA VAL A 567 -3.77 -21.81 -15.39
C VAL A 567 -3.76 -21.57 -16.89
N ALA A 568 -3.17 -22.49 -17.65
CA ALA A 568 -3.13 -22.45 -19.10
C ALA A 568 -3.43 -23.85 -19.66
N TRP A 569 -4.38 -23.92 -20.59
CA TRP A 569 -4.65 -25.15 -21.36
C TRP A 569 -3.68 -25.26 -22.53
N HIS A 570 -3.24 -26.48 -22.81
CA HIS A 570 -2.52 -26.76 -24.03
C HIS A 570 -3.46 -26.64 -25.25
N GLY A 571 -3.01 -26.04 -26.35
CA GLY A 571 -3.86 -25.71 -27.49
C GLY A 571 -4.27 -26.90 -28.38
N GLN A 572 -3.42 -27.93 -28.47
CA GLN A 572 -3.61 -29.06 -29.39
C GLN A 572 -4.00 -30.37 -28.69
N GLU A 573 -3.31 -30.70 -27.61
CA GLU A 573 -3.60 -31.87 -26.79
C GLU A 573 -4.86 -31.72 -25.91
N THR A 574 -5.48 -32.86 -25.63
CA THR A 574 -6.85 -32.93 -25.08
C THR A 574 -6.89 -32.77 -23.56
N SER A 575 -5.93 -33.31 -22.80
CA SER A 575 -5.96 -33.33 -21.34
C SER A 575 -4.90 -32.44 -20.67
N LYS A 576 -3.96 -31.88 -21.43
CA LYS A 576 -2.79 -31.22 -20.85
C LYS A 576 -3.04 -29.80 -20.35
N VAL A 577 -2.66 -29.55 -19.10
CA VAL A 577 -2.82 -28.25 -18.43
C VAL A 577 -1.56 -27.87 -17.68
N ALA A 578 -1.10 -26.63 -17.85
CA ALA A 578 -0.04 -26.03 -17.04
C ALA A 578 -0.65 -25.14 -15.95
N THR A 579 -0.16 -25.26 -14.73
CA THR A 579 -0.64 -24.46 -13.59
C THR A 579 0.55 -23.91 -12.83
N GLY A 580 0.50 -22.65 -12.41
CA GLY A 580 1.55 -22.03 -11.60
C GLY A 580 0.97 -21.41 -10.34
N GLY A 581 1.76 -21.43 -9.28
CA GLY A 581 1.35 -20.95 -7.97
C GLY A 581 2.22 -19.84 -7.40
N LEU A 582 1.83 -19.39 -6.21
CA LEU A 582 2.62 -18.52 -5.35
C LEU A 582 3.96 -19.14 -4.92
N ASP A 583 4.08 -20.46 -5.00
CA ASP A 583 5.29 -21.22 -4.68
C ASP A 583 6.40 -21.10 -5.75
N GLY A 584 6.12 -20.45 -6.89
CA GLY A 584 7.08 -20.29 -7.98
C GLY A 584 7.29 -21.57 -8.79
N ILE A 585 6.46 -22.59 -8.60
CA ILE A 585 6.57 -23.89 -9.24
C ILE A 585 5.48 -24.02 -10.31
N ILE A 586 5.87 -24.42 -11.52
CA ILE A 586 4.91 -24.73 -12.59
C ILE A 586 4.70 -26.24 -12.60
N ARG A 587 3.45 -26.65 -12.55
CA ARG A 587 3.02 -28.05 -12.58
C ARG A 587 2.31 -28.34 -13.89
N TYR A 588 2.66 -29.46 -14.49
CA TYR A 588 2.15 -29.87 -15.78
C TYR A 588 1.35 -31.17 -15.63
N TRP A 589 0.08 -31.11 -15.98
CA TRP A 589 -0.92 -32.13 -15.72
C TRP A 589 -1.41 -32.78 -17.02
N ASP A 590 -1.88 -34.03 -16.92
CA ASP A 590 -2.51 -34.82 -17.99
C ASP A 590 -3.50 -35.86 -17.45
#